data_AF-A0A2J8LHX0-F1
#
_entry.id   AF-A0A2J8LHX0-F1
#
_cell.length_a   1.000
_cell.length_b   1.000
_cell.length_c   1.000
_cell.angle_alpha   90.00
_cell.angle_beta   90.00
_cell.angle_gamma   90.00
#
_symmetry.space_group_name_H-M   'P 1'
#
loop_
_entity.id
_entity.type
_entity.pdbx_description
1 polymer ?
#
loop_
_entity_poly.entity_id
_entity_poly.type
_entity_poly.pdbx_seq_one_letter_code
_entity_poly.pdbx_strand_id
1 'polypeptide(L)'
;MGAPATRRCVEWLLGLYFLSHIPITLFVDLQAVLPRELYPVEFRNLLKWYAKEFKDPLLQEPPAWFKSFLFCELVFQLPFFPIATYAFLKGW
;
A
#
# COMPACT_ATOMS: atom_id res chain seq x y z
N MET A 1 36.65 -0.92 0.14
CA MET A 1 35.88 -1.28 1.36
C MET A 1 34.72 -0.31 1.57
N GLY A 2 33.69 -0.34 0.71
CA GLY A 2 32.49 0.54 0.81
C GLY A 2 31.15 -0.20 0.74
N ALA A 3 31.17 -1.52 0.57
CA ALA A 3 29.98 -2.35 0.36
C ALA A 3 28.99 -2.45 1.55
N PRO A 4 29.40 -2.43 2.84
CA PRO A 4 28.45 -2.67 3.93
C PRO A 4 27.50 -1.50 4.19
N ALA A 5 27.96 -0.25 4.02
CA ALA A 5 27.13 0.94 4.25
C ALA A 5 26.08 1.14 3.14
N THR A 6 26.45 0.89 1.87
CA THR A 6 25.51 0.98 0.74
C THR A 6 24.39 -0.06 0.85
N ARG A 7 24.71 -1.30 1.24
CA ARG A 7 23.70 -2.35 1.47
C ARG A 7 22.73 -1.97 2.59
N ARG A 8 23.25 -1.47 3.71
CA ARG A 8 22.44 -1.00 4.83
C ARG A 8 21.50 0.14 4.41
N CYS A 9 21.95 1.08 3.60
CA CYS A 9 21.11 2.16 3.09
C CYS A 9 19.94 1.62 2.25
N VAL A 10 20.22 0.67 1.34
CA VAL A 10 19.19 0.04 0.51
C VAL A 10 18.17 -0.73 1.36
N GLU A 11 18.62 -1.47 2.37
CA GLU A 11 17.73 -2.18 3.30
C GLU A 11 16.80 -1.21 4.05
N TRP A 12 17.32 -0.08 4.51
CA TRP A 12 16.48 0.96 5.13
C TRP A 12 15.46 1.57 4.15
N LEU A 13 15.88 1.86 2.91
CA LEU A 13 14.97 2.36 1.88
C LEU A 13 13.86 1.36 1.56
N LEU A 14 14.20 0.07 1.45
CA LEU A 14 13.22 -0.99 1.23
C LEU A 14 12.29 -1.16 2.44
N GLY A 15 12.83 -1.15 3.65
CA GLY A 15 12.04 -1.23 4.88
C GLY A 15 11.04 -0.08 5.00
N LEU A 16 11.46 1.15 4.71
CA LEU A 16 10.59 2.34 4.67
C LEU A 16 9.57 2.27 3.55
N TYR A 17 9.95 1.75 2.38
CA TYR A 17 9.04 1.52 1.26
C TYR A 17 7.91 0.56 1.64
N PHE A 18 8.22 -0.61 2.22
CA PHE A 18 7.19 -1.55 2.67
C PHE A 18 6.36 -0.96 3.81
N LEU A 19 6.98 -0.20 4.72
CA LEU A 19 6.27 0.43 5.83
C LEU A 19 5.25 1.45 5.36
N SER A 20 5.60 2.31 4.39
CA SER A 20 4.69 3.32 3.86
C SER A 20 3.56 2.71 3.03
N HIS A 21 3.78 1.55 2.41
CA HIS A 21 2.75 0.87 1.64
C HIS A 21 1.63 0.29 2.52
N ILE A 22 1.92 -0.11 3.76
CA ILE A 22 0.90 -0.65 4.68
C ILE A 22 -0.29 0.32 4.85
N PRO A 23 -0.10 1.58 5.31
CA PRO A 23 -1.22 2.51 5.45
C PRO A 23 -1.83 2.91 4.11
N ILE A 24 -1.04 3.02 3.04
CA ILE A 24 -1.57 3.36 1.71
C ILE A 24 -2.55 2.27 1.24
N THR A 25 -2.12 1.00 1.28
CA THR A 25 -2.97 -0.11 0.88
C THR A 25 -4.19 -0.22 1.79
N LEU A 26 -4.03 -0.14 3.11
CA LEU A 26 -5.15 -0.23 4.05
C LEU A 26 -6.19 0.87 3.83
N PHE A 27 -5.76 2.13 3.69
CA PHE A 27 -6.65 3.28 3.72
C PHE A 27 -7.03 3.80 2.35
N VAL A 28 -6.35 3.43 1.26
CA VAL A 28 -6.65 3.92 -0.11
C VAL A 28 -7.11 2.76 -0.97
N ASP A 29 -6.24 1.77 -1.19
CA ASP A 29 -6.48 0.70 -2.17
C ASP A 29 -7.63 -0.20 -1.75
N LEU A 30 -7.63 -0.65 -0.49
CA LEU A 30 -8.64 -1.58 0.01
C LEU A 30 -10.06 -0.98 0.06
N GLN A 31 -10.22 0.35 0.00
CA GLN A 31 -11.55 0.97 -0.09
C GLN A 31 -12.33 0.53 -1.34
N ALA A 32 -11.64 0.07 -2.39
CA ALA A 32 -12.28 -0.41 -3.62
C ALA A 32 -12.83 -1.84 -3.52
N VAL A 33 -12.36 -2.63 -2.54
CA VAL A 33 -12.77 -4.04 -2.34
C VAL A 33 -13.50 -4.28 -1.01
N LEU A 34 -13.24 -3.48 0.01
CA LEU A 34 -13.87 -3.59 1.33
C LEU A 34 -15.13 -2.71 1.47
N PRO A 35 -16.04 -3.05 2.39
CA PRO A 35 -17.23 -2.25 2.66
C PRO A 35 -16.91 -0.82 3.09
N ARG A 36 -17.69 0.14 2.58
CA ARG A 36 -17.52 1.58 2.88
C ARG A 36 -17.81 1.95 4.33
N GLU A 37 -18.46 1.08 5.11
CA GLU A 37 -18.71 1.32 6.54
C GLU A 37 -17.45 1.15 7.40
N LEU A 38 -16.45 0.40 6.91
CA LEU A 38 -15.18 0.22 7.63
C LEU A 38 -14.30 1.47 7.61
N TYR A 39 -14.64 2.43 6.75
CA TYR A 39 -13.82 3.62 6.51
C TYR A 39 -14.50 4.89 7.04
N PRO A 40 -13.77 5.69 7.83
CA PRO A 40 -14.16 7.05 8.19
C PRO A 40 -14.53 7.90 6.96
N VAL A 41 -15.34 8.94 7.18
CA VAL A 41 -15.79 9.87 6.13
C VAL A 41 -14.59 10.57 5.47
N GLU A 42 -13.58 10.88 6.26
CA GLU A 42 -12.36 11.60 5.88
C GLU A 42 -11.58 10.84 4.81
N PHE A 43 -11.33 9.55 5.01
CA PHE A 43 -10.61 8.71 4.04
C PHE A 43 -11.40 8.52 2.74
N ARG A 44 -12.73 8.41 2.84
CA ARG A 44 -13.60 8.31 1.65
C ARG A 44 -13.61 9.61 0.86
N ASN A 45 -13.60 10.75 1.55
CA ASN A 45 -13.51 12.06 0.91
C ASN A 45 -12.13 12.27 0.27
N LEU A 46 -11.06 11.84 0.94
CA LEU A 46 -9.70 11.88 0.40
C LEU A 46 -9.61 11.06 -0.89
N LEU A 47 -10.11 9.83 -0.89
CA LEU A 47 -10.11 8.96 -2.08
C LEU A 47 -10.92 9.58 -3.23
N LYS A 48 -12.12 10.12 -2.93
CA LYS A 48 -12.93 10.82 -3.94
C LYS A 48 -12.24 12.05 -4.50
N TRP A 49 -11.58 12.84 -3.65
CA TRP A 49 -10.82 14.01 -4.07
C TRP A 49 -9.66 13.58 -4.98
N TYR A 50 -8.86 12.60 -4.55
CA TYR A 50 -7.75 12.06 -5.33
C TYR A 50 -8.22 11.57 -6.70
N ALA A 51 -9.24 10.71 -6.71
CA ALA A 51 -9.76 10.12 -7.94
C ALA A 51 -10.29 11.20 -8.90
N LYS A 52 -10.88 12.29 -8.38
CA LYS A 52 -11.36 13.42 -9.17
C LYS A 52 -10.21 14.30 -9.70
N GLU A 53 -9.27 14.66 -8.84
CA GLU A 53 -8.16 15.58 -9.15
C GLU A 53 -7.21 14.95 -10.18
N PHE A 54 -6.83 13.70 -9.96
CA PHE A 54 -5.91 12.97 -10.83
C PHE A 54 -6.62 12.24 -11.97
N LYS A 55 -7.95 12.30 -12.02
CA LYS A 55 -8.80 11.64 -13.03
C LYS A 55 -8.49 10.15 -13.16
N ASP A 56 -8.28 9.49 -12.03
CA ASP A 56 -7.92 8.08 -11.98
C ASP A 56 -9.15 7.19 -12.22
N PRO A 57 -9.30 6.58 -13.41
CA PRO A 57 -10.48 5.78 -13.72
C PRO A 57 -10.55 4.49 -12.89
N LEU A 58 -9.39 3.97 -12.42
CA LEU A 58 -9.33 2.73 -11.66
C LEU A 58 -9.90 2.89 -10.25
N LEU A 59 -9.80 4.09 -9.67
CA LEU A 59 -10.36 4.37 -8.34
C LEU A 59 -11.76 4.98 -8.40
N GLN A 60 -12.12 5.66 -9.49
CA GLN A 60 -13.48 6.17 -9.71
C GLN A 60 -14.48 5.03 -9.95
N GLU A 61 -14.16 4.16 -10.90
CA GLU A 61 -15.00 3.03 -11.31
C GLU A 61 -14.15 1.75 -11.40
N PRO A 62 -13.73 1.18 -10.27
CA PRO A 62 -12.81 0.04 -10.23
C PRO A 62 -13.39 -1.16 -11.02
N PRO A 63 -12.77 -1.54 -12.15
CA PRO A 63 -13.22 -2.67 -12.95
C PRO A 63 -12.96 -3.98 -12.21
N ALA A 64 -13.68 -5.05 -12.59
CA ALA A 64 -13.61 -6.33 -11.88
C ALA A 64 -12.18 -6.92 -11.84
N TRP A 65 -11.42 -6.81 -12.93
CA TRP A 65 -10.03 -7.28 -12.96
C TRP A 65 -9.14 -6.53 -11.96
N PHE A 66 -9.34 -5.22 -11.81
CA PHE A 66 -8.55 -4.40 -10.88
C PHE A 66 -8.89 -4.75 -9.44
N LYS A 67 -10.18 -4.94 -9.13
CA LYS A 67 -10.60 -5.46 -7.82
C LYS A 67 -10.00 -6.83 -7.51
N SER A 68 -9.83 -7.70 -8.50
CA SER A 68 -9.14 -8.98 -8.30
C SER A 68 -7.68 -8.79 -7.91
N PHE A 69 -6.96 -7.83 -8.51
CA PHE A 69 -5.59 -7.50 -8.09
C PHE A 69 -5.55 -6.95 -6.66
N LEU A 70 -6.42 -5.98 -6.33
CA LEU A 70 -6.52 -5.44 -4.97
C LEU A 70 -6.88 -6.50 -3.93
N PHE A 71 -7.68 -7.51 -4.31
CA PHE A 71 -7.96 -8.64 -3.45
C PHE A 71 -6.73 -9.54 -3.27
N CYS A 72 -5.95 -9.79 -4.31
CA CYS A 72 -4.66 -10.47 -4.18
C CYS A 72 -3.70 -9.67 -3.27
N GLU A 73 -3.70 -8.35 -3.37
CA GLU A 73 -2.90 -7.49 -2.48
C GLU A 73 -3.34 -7.65 -1.02
N LEU A 74 -4.65 -7.64 -0.76
CA LEU A 74 -5.19 -7.89 0.58
C LEU A 74 -4.74 -9.23 1.16
N VAL A 75 -4.80 -10.30 0.37
CA VAL A 75 -4.57 -11.68 0.85
C VAL A 75 -3.08 -12.01 0.95
N PHE A 76 -2.25 -11.53 0.03
CA PHE A 76 -0.84 -11.92 -0.07
C PHE A 76 0.12 -10.78 0.28
N GLN A 77 -0.11 -9.59 -0.25
CA GLN A 77 0.83 -8.48 -0.14
C GLN A 77 0.77 -7.80 1.23
N LEU A 78 -0.45 -7.56 1.74
CA LEU A 78 -0.66 -6.94 3.04
C LEU A 78 -0.07 -7.74 4.22
N PRO A 79 -0.25 -9.06 4.35
CA PRO A 79 0.42 -9.82 5.42
C PRO A 79 1.93 -9.94 5.20
N PHE A 80 2.41 -9.83 3.96
CA PHE A 80 3.84 -9.85 3.65
C PHE A 80 4.55 -8.55 4.06
N PHE A 81 3.89 -7.39 3.92
CA PHE A 81 4.52 -6.10 4.18
C PHE A 81 5.13 -5.96 5.59
N PRO A 82 4.44 -6.30 6.71
CA PRO A 82 5.05 -6.23 8.04
C PRO A 82 6.27 -7.15 8.20
N ILE A 83 6.24 -8.32 7.57
CA ILE A 83 7.34 -9.30 7.59
C ILE A 83 8.54 -8.71 6.84
N ALA A 84 8.31 -8.17 5.64
CA ALA A 84 9.34 -7.54 4.83
C ALA A 84 9.93 -6.30 5.54
N THR A 85 9.08 -5.40 6.05
CA THR A 85 9.51 -4.24 6.84
C THR A 85 10.40 -4.67 8.00
N TYR A 86 9.99 -5.68 8.78
CA TYR A 86 10.79 -6.16 9.89
C TYR A 86 12.13 -6.75 9.44
N ALA A 87 12.14 -7.58 8.39
CA ALA A 87 13.33 -8.22 7.88
C ALA A 87 14.37 -7.20 7.40
N PHE A 88 13.94 -6.21 6.60
CA PHE A 88 14.83 -5.19 6.06
C PHE A 88 15.29 -4.17 7.11
N LEU A 89 14.45 -3.79 8.08
CA LEU A 89 14.86 -2.87 9.16
C LEU A 89 15.79 -3.53 10.17
N LYS A 90 15.60 -4.82 10.47
CA LYS A 90 16.46 -5.58 11.38
C LYS A 90 17.83 -5.90 10.77
N GLY A 91 17.91 -5.97 9.45
CA GLY A 91 19.17 -6.20 8.76
C GLY A 91 19.59 -7.65 8.67
N TRP A 92 18.67 -8.50 8.21
CA TRP A 92 18.94 -9.88 7.87
C TRP A 92 19.94 -10.03 6.72
#